data_AF-A0A519BZT8-F1
#
_entry.id   AF-A0A519BZT8-F1
#
_cell.length_a   1.000
_cell.length_b   1.000
_cell.length_c   1.000
_cell.angle_alpha   90.00
_cell.angle_beta   90.00
_cell.angle_gamma   90.00
#
_symmetry.space_group_name_H-M   'P 1'
#
loop_
_entity.id
_entity.type
_entity.pdbx_description
1 polymer ?
#
loop_
_entity_poly.entity_id
_entity_poly.type
_entity_poly.pdbx_seq_one_letter_code
_entity_poly.pdbx_strand_id
1 'polypeptide(L)' 'LTCPNCNHKKVETMPTDSCQWSYECEGCEKILRPINNDCCVFCSYGTVPCPPIQLDPPKNKTTTVLN' A
#
# COMPACT_ATOMS: atom_id res chain seq x y z
N LEU A 1 4.08 7.86 -0.58
CA LEU A 1 4.77 6.87 0.26
C LEU A 1 5.47 7.59 1.41
N THR A 2 5.21 7.17 2.65
CA THR A 2 5.80 7.79 3.85
C THR A 2 6.72 6.79 4.54
N CYS A 3 8.00 7.13 4.71
CA CYS A 3 8.95 6.27 5.39
C CYS A 3 8.73 6.31 6.92
N PRO A 4 8.48 5.17 7.60
CA PRO A 4 8.27 5.14 9.05
C PRO A 4 9.56 5.38 9.86
N ASN A 5 10.73 5.28 9.23
CA ASN A 5 12.02 5.44 9.91
C ASN A 5 12.46 6.91 10.04
N CYS A 6 12.17 7.74 9.03
CA CYS A 6 12.69 9.12 8.94
C CYS A 6 11.62 10.15 8.58
N ASN A 7 10.35 9.74 8.43
CA ASN A 7 9.21 10.57 8.03
C ASN A 7 9.34 11.24 6.65
N HIS A 8 10.32 10.84 5.83
CA HIS A 8 10.40 11.28 4.45
C HIS A 8 9.15 10.88 3.67
N LYS A 9 8.59 11.82 2.91
CA LYS A 9 7.40 11.63 2.09
C LYS A 9 7.77 11.83 0.63
N LYS A 10 7.41 10.87 -0.20
CA LYS A 10 7.55 10.97 -1.65
C LYS A 10 6.25 10.62 -2.35
N VAL A 11 5.91 11.38 -3.39
CA VAL A 11 4.81 11.04 -4.29
C VAL A 11 5.36 10.02 -5.27
N GLU A 12 4.73 8.84 -5.31
CA GLU A 12 5.13 7.72 -6.15
C GLU A 12 3.89 7.19 -6.86
N THR A 13 4.07 6.74 -8.10
CA THR A 13 2.99 6.07 -8.83
C THR A 13 3.04 4.59 -8.50
N MET A 14 1.98 4.08 -7.87
CA MET A 14 1.85 2.66 -7.59
C MET A 14 1.63 1.90 -8.90
N PRO A 15 2.47 0.91 -9.24
CA PRO A 15 2.29 0.11 -10.45
C PRO A 15 0.94 -0.61 -10.43
N THR A 16 0.25 -0.66 -11.57
CA THR A 16 -1.05 -1.34 -11.72
C THR A 16 -0.92 -2.78 -12.17
N ASP A 17 0.24 -3.17 -12.69
CA ASP A 17 0.54 -4.48 -13.26
C ASP A 17 1.32 -5.40 -12.30
N SER A 18 1.83 -4.88 -11.19
CA SER A 18 2.73 -5.60 -10.30
C SER A 18 2.77 -5.03 -8.88
N CYS A 19 3.04 -5.89 -7.90
CA CYS A 19 3.23 -5.49 -6.51
C CYS A 19 4.71 -5.20 -6.26
N GLN A 20 5.02 -3.97 -5.83
CA GLN A 20 6.36 -3.61 -5.39
C GLN A 20 6.60 -4.08 -3.95
N TRP A 21 7.30 -5.20 -3.80
CA TRP A 21 7.59 -5.77 -2.48
C TRP A 21 8.57 -4.91 -1.66
N SER A 22 9.50 -4.20 -2.30
CA SER A 22 10.50 -3.40 -1.58
C SER A 22 10.68 -2.01 -2.16
N TYR A 23 11.03 -1.07 -1.30
CA TYR A 23 11.32 0.31 -1.67
C TYR A 23 12.49 0.86 -0.87
N GLU A 24 13.46 1.46 -1.54
CA GLU A 24 14.57 2.16 -0.88
C GLU A 24 14.17 3.60 -0.57
N CYS A 25 14.21 3.98 0.70
CA CYS A 25 13.86 5.33 1.10
C CYS A 25 14.96 6.34 0.70
N GLU A 26 14.64 7.31 -0.13
CA GLU A 26 15.59 8.38 -0.53
C GLU A 26 16.01 9.30 0.62
N GLY A 27 15.31 9.29 1.75
CA GLY A 27 15.64 10.13 2.91
C GLY A 27 16.60 9.47 3.90
N CYS A 28 16.67 8.14 3.95
CA CYS A 28 17.52 7.43 4.93
C CYS A 28 18.10 6.10 4.43
N GLU A 29 17.97 5.81 3.14
CA GLU A 29 18.53 4.65 2.41
C GLU A 29 18.10 3.27 2.96
N LYS A 30 17.10 3.24 3.84
CA LYS A 30 16.56 1.99 4.38
C LYS A 30 15.64 1.35 3.35
N ILE A 31 15.78 0.03 3.20
CA ILE A 31 14.85 -0.79 2.44
C ILE A 31 13.59 -1.03 3.29
N LEU A 32 12.48 -0.49 2.82
CA LEU A 32 11.15 -0.75 3.32
C LEU A 32 10.63 -2.06 2.72
N ARG A 33 10.00 -2.88 3.57
CA ARG A 33 9.29 -4.11 3.19
C ARG A 33 7.85 -4.00 3.70
N PRO A 34 6.88 -4.72 3.12
CA PRO A 34 5.51 -4.63 3.55
C PRO A 34 5.39 -5.19 4.96
N ILE A 35 4.49 -4.62 5.74
CA ILE A 35 4.20 -5.09 7.10
C ILE A 35 2.88 -5.82 7.11
N ASN A 36 2.64 -6.59 8.18
CA ASN A 36 1.44 -7.40 8.32
C ASN A 36 1.27 -8.34 7.12
N ASN A 37 0.02 -8.52 6.68
CA ASN A 37 -0.34 -9.35 5.54
C ASN A 37 -0.62 -8.49 4.29
N ASP A 38 0.04 -7.33 4.19
CA ASP A 38 -0.10 -6.42 3.04
C ASP A 38 0.69 -6.95 1.83
N CYS A 39 0.17 -6.68 0.63
CA CYS A 39 0.77 -7.22 -0.59
C CYS A 39 2.01 -6.46 -1.09
N CYS A 40 2.20 -5.19 -0.71
CA CYS A 40 3.30 -4.35 -1.21
C CYS A 40 3.58 -3.15 -0.29
N VAL A 41 4.71 -2.47 -0.52
CA VAL A 41 5.12 -1.29 0.26
C VAL A 41 4.11 -0.14 0.23
N PHE A 42 3.34 0.00 -0.86
CA PHE A 42 2.32 1.03 -0.98
C PHE A 42 1.08 0.72 -0.13
N CYS A 43 0.69 -0.55 -0.02
CA CYS A 43 -0.41 -0.94 0.87
C CYS A 43 -0.02 -0.69 2.35
N SER A 44 1.25 -0.87 2.71
CA SER A 44 1.73 -0.62 4.09
C SER A 44 2.02 0.84 4.44
N TYR A 45 2.56 1.62 3.50
CA TYR A 45 3.12 2.96 3.78
C TYR A 45 2.58 4.07 2.86
N GLY A 46 1.64 3.72 1.98
CA GLY A 46 0.92 4.65 1.11
C GLY A 46 -0.36 5.15 1.75
N THR A 47 -1.01 6.10 1.08
CA THR A 47 -2.29 6.69 1.51
C THR A 47 -3.45 6.29 0.60
N VAL A 48 -3.15 5.55 -0.47
CA VAL A 48 -4.09 5.18 -1.54
C VAL A 48 -4.18 3.66 -1.58
N PRO A 49 -5.41 3.07 -1.57
CA PRO A 49 -5.58 1.62 -1.57
C PRO A 49 -5.05 0.98 -2.86
N CYS A 50 -4.63 -0.28 -2.77
CA CYS A 50 -4.01 -1.01 -3.89
C CYS A 50 -4.92 -1.10 -5.14
N PRO A 51 -4.35 -1.16 -6.37
CA PRO A 51 -5.11 -1.03 -7.61
C PRO A 51 -6.27 -2.01 -7.77
N PRO A 52 -6.17 -3.29 -7.38
CA PRO A 52 -7.30 -4.22 -7.47
C PRO A 52 -8.55 -3.74 -6.74
N ILE A 53 -8.41 -3.10 -5.57
CA ILE A 53 -9.55 -2.59 -4.79
C ILE A 53 -10.17 -1.35 -5.49
N GLN A 54 -9.35 -0.60 -6.25
CA GLN A 54 -9.79 0.58 -7.00
C GLN A 54 -10.49 0.19 -8.31
N LEU A 55 -10.01 -0.84 -8.98
CA LEU A 55 -10.50 -1.31 -10.28
C LEU A 55 -11.66 -2.31 -10.15
N ASP A 56 -11.64 -3.16 -9.13
CA ASP A 56 -12.69 -4.13 -8.82
C ASP A 56 -12.97 -4.14 -7.30
N PRO A 57 -13.78 -3.20 -6.79
CA PRO A 57 -14.10 -3.12 -5.38
C PRO A 57 -14.74 -4.44 -4.91
N PRO A 58 -14.37 -4.98 -3.73
CA PRO A 58 -14.85 -6.28 -3.28
C PRO A 58 -16.38 -6.29 -3.18
N LYS A 59 -17.02 -7.10 -4.05
CA LYS A 59 -18.48 -7.25 -4.14
C LYS A 59 -19.10 -7.99 -2.95
N ASN A 60 -18.27 -8.52 -2.04
CA ASN A 60 -18.70 -9.24 -0.84
C ASN A 60 -18.41 -8.42 0.43
N LYS A 61 -19.15 -7.33 0.61
CA LYS A 61 -19.73 -7.06 1.92
C LYS A 61 -21.20 -7.44 1.81
N THR A 62 -21.52 -8.67 2.16
CA THR A 62 -22.88 -9.01 2.54
C THR A 62 -23.26 -8.00 3.63
N THR A 63 -24.10 -7.05 3.27
CA THR A 63 -24.87 -6.25 4.20
C THR A 63 -25.80 -7.23 4.93
N THR A 64 -25.26 -7.99 5.87
CA THR A 64 -26.06 -8.54 6.95
C THR A 64 -26.20 -7.40 7.95
N VAL A 65 -27.10 -6.46 7.64
CA VAL A 65 -27.90 -5.90 8.72
C VAL A 65 -28.60 -7.11 9.33
N LEU A 66 -28.26 -7.42 10.58
CA LEU A 66 -29.14 -8.24 11.40
C LEU A 66 -30.50 -7.54 11.38
N ASN A 67 -31.48 -8.20 10.79
CA ASN A 67 -32.88 -7.98 11.10
C ASN A 67 -33.26 -9.00 12.16
#